data_AF-A0A5C6RLL8-F1
#
_entry.id   AF-A0A5C6RLL8-F1
#
_cell.length_a   1.000
_cell.length_b   1.000
_cell.length_c   1.000
_cell.angle_alpha   90.00
_cell.angle_beta   90.00
_cell.angle_gamma   90.00
#
_symmetry.space_group_name_H-M   'P 1'
#
loop_
_entity.id
_entity.type
_entity.pdbx_description
1 polymer ?
#
loop_
_entity_poly.entity_id
_entity_poly.type
_entity_poly.pdbx_seq_one_letter_code
_entity_poly.pdbx_strand_id
1 'polypeptide(L)'
;MRHYFYLRLGSTLALFALLLAAGCKKDDCAAPGQDFIPDEVLDEIRANGQVLYSGTNPPRLSGSYRISPLNLVSSNFDDFLIPGHTFEDERVTFSNFNRDDLTLLVAFEQANTMGQEYGSFISGSGDRFTIYVRIESEDTEGHTTLITKVYSGIVADDGIRDMQQSLFMVDDRGDPNNAYIENGQGRLVEDGDGFSEAF
;
A
#
# COMPACT_ATOMS: atom_id res chain seq x y z
N MET A 1 16.22 -17.91 -77.73
CA MET A 1 16.06 -18.48 -76.36
C MET A 1 14.87 -17.76 -75.73
N ARG A 2 13.67 -18.38 -75.66
CA ARG A 2 13.11 -19.04 -74.46
C ARG A 2 13.23 -18.15 -73.21
N HIS A 3 12.21 -17.70 -72.49
CA HIS A 3 10.80 -18.09 -72.33
C HIS A 3 10.00 -16.88 -71.79
N TYR A 4 8.72 -16.78 -72.14
CA TYR A 4 7.71 -16.04 -71.37
C TYR A 4 7.38 -16.81 -70.08
N PHE A 5 7.22 -16.12 -68.95
CA PHE A 5 6.48 -16.64 -67.80
C PHE A 5 5.80 -15.49 -67.01
N TYR A 6 4.49 -15.63 -66.83
CA TYR A 6 3.60 -14.82 -66.00
C TYR A 6 3.65 -15.25 -64.52
N LEU A 7 2.98 -14.47 -63.65
CA LEU A 7 2.62 -14.62 -62.21
C LEU A 7 3.39 -13.65 -61.29
N ARG A 8 2.80 -12.99 -60.28
CA ARG A 8 1.51 -13.18 -59.60
C ARG A 8 1.09 -11.88 -58.87
N LEU A 9 -0.21 -11.62 -58.82
CA LEU A 9 -0.84 -10.74 -57.83
C LEU A 9 -0.51 -11.22 -56.41
N GLY A 10 -0.19 -10.29 -55.52
CA GLY A 10 0.00 -10.55 -54.10
C GLY A 10 -0.40 -9.33 -53.29
N SER A 11 -1.68 -9.25 -52.97
CA SER A 11 -2.28 -8.28 -52.06
C SER A 11 -1.78 -8.54 -50.64
N THR A 12 -1.11 -7.58 -50.02
CA THR A 12 -0.89 -7.58 -48.56
C THR A 12 -1.52 -6.33 -47.99
N LEU A 13 -2.73 -6.55 -47.47
CA LEU A 13 -3.48 -5.68 -46.57
C LEU A 13 -2.61 -5.45 -45.33
N ALA A 14 -2.06 -4.25 -45.17
CA ALA A 14 -1.34 -3.86 -43.96
C ALA A 14 -2.37 -3.71 -42.83
N LEU A 15 -2.50 -4.75 -42.01
CA LEU A 15 -3.29 -4.73 -40.79
C LEU A 15 -2.55 -3.84 -39.79
N PHE A 16 -2.96 -2.58 -39.69
CA PHE A 16 -2.55 -1.68 -38.61
C PHE A 16 -3.17 -2.22 -37.31
N ALA A 17 -2.42 -3.07 -36.61
CA ALA A 17 -2.71 -3.39 -35.22
C ALA A 17 -2.50 -2.10 -34.41
N LEU A 18 -3.61 -1.42 -34.09
CA LEU A 18 -3.63 -0.37 -33.08
C LEU A 18 -3.35 -1.05 -31.74
N LEU A 19 -2.07 -1.20 -31.42
CA LEU A 19 -1.61 -1.41 -30.05
C LEU A 19 -2.00 -0.15 -29.28
N LEU A 20 -3.09 -0.21 -28.53
CA LEU A 20 -3.33 0.70 -27.41
C LEU A 20 -2.24 0.40 -26.37
N ALA A 21 -1.04 0.92 -26.60
CA ALA A 21 -0.08 1.10 -25.55
C ALA A 21 -0.68 2.13 -24.58
N ALA A 22 -1.30 1.63 -23.50
CA ALA A 22 -1.46 2.41 -22.29
C ALA A 22 -0.05 2.76 -21.81
N GLY A 23 0.51 3.86 -22.30
CA GLY A 23 1.71 4.42 -21.74
C GLY A 23 1.37 5.02 -20.39
N CYS A 24 1.60 4.29 -19.29
CA CYS A 24 2.03 4.97 -18.05
C CYS A 24 3.34 5.66 -18.48
N LYS A 25 3.27 6.97 -18.72
CA LYS A 25 4.48 7.79 -18.74
C LYS A 25 5.15 7.62 -17.39
N LYS A 26 6.45 7.81 -17.42
CA LYS A 26 7.38 7.67 -16.31
C LYS A 26 7.20 8.85 -15.35
N ASP A 27 6.02 8.94 -14.75
CA ASP A 27 5.61 9.73 -13.58
C ASP A 27 4.52 8.87 -12.91
N ASP A 28 4.67 8.60 -11.62
CA ASP A 28 4.09 7.47 -10.92
C ASP A 28 2.57 7.30 -11.08
N CYS A 29 2.15 6.07 -11.39
CA CYS A 29 0.74 5.64 -11.37
C CYS A 29 0.28 5.45 -9.89
N ALA A 30 0.50 6.50 -9.05
CA ALA A 30 0.05 6.64 -7.67
C ALA A 30 -1.50 6.72 -7.63
N ALA A 31 -2.12 6.22 -6.57
CA ALA A 31 -3.57 6.43 -6.44
C ALA A 31 -3.85 7.93 -6.18
N PRO A 32 -4.95 8.48 -6.72
CA PRO A 32 -5.39 9.83 -6.41
C PRO A 32 -5.40 10.08 -4.90
N GLY A 33 -4.92 11.24 -4.45
CA GLY A 33 -4.98 11.68 -3.05
C GLY A 33 -3.87 11.17 -2.12
N GLN A 34 -2.91 10.40 -2.65
CA GLN A 34 -1.70 9.99 -1.91
C GLN A 34 -0.71 11.13 -1.65
N ASP A 35 -0.95 12.33 -2.19
CA ASP A 35 -0.06 13.50 -2.13
C ASP A 35 0.29 13.99 -0.71
N PHE A 36 -0.41 13.49 0.32
CA PHE A 36 -0.07 13.80 1.72
C PHE A 36 1.19 13.08 2.21
N ILE A 37 1.65 12.04 1.50
CA ILE A 37 2.88 11.31 1.82
C ILE A 37 3.97 11.81 0.87
N PRO A 38 5.01 12.49 1.36
CA PRO A 38 6.17 12.87 0.56
C PRO A 38 6.85 11.66 -0.06
N ASP A 39 7.43 11.83 -1.26
CA ASP A 39 8.16 10.77 -1.96
C ASP A 39 9.28 10.17 -1.10
N GLU A 40 9.96 10.98 -0.29
CA GLU A 40 10.99 10.49 0.64
C GLU A 40 10.45 9.48 1.65
N VAL A 41 9.24 9.69 2.17
CA VAL A 41 8.60 8.75 3.12
C VAL A 41 8.18 7.48 2.39
N LEU A 42 7.68 7.59 1.15
CA LEU A 42 7.38 6.41 0.31
C LEU A 42 8.65 5.61 -0.01
N ASP A 43 9.77 6.27 -0.24
CA ASP A 43 11.05 5.63 -0.47
C ASP A 43 11.58 4.94 0.78
N GLU A 44 11.43 5.54 1.96
CA GLU A 44 11.76 4.90 3.24
C GLU A 44 10.88 3.66 3.50
N ILE A 45 9.57 3.71 3.22
CA ILE A 45 8.67 2.55 3.32
C ILE A 45 9.17 1.39 2.44
N ARG A 46 9.58 1.67 1.19
CA ARG A 46 10.13 0.67 0.27
C ARG A 46 11.50 0.17 0.74
N ALA A 47 12.37 1.06 1.18
CA ALA A 47 13.70 0.73 1.68
C ALA A 47 13.64 -0.17 2.92
N ASN A 48 12.60 0.01 3.75
CA ASN A 48 12.33 -0.84 4.91
C ASN A 48 11.75 -2.21 4.53
N GLY A 49 11.44 -2.45 3.25
CA GLY A 49 11.10 -3.75 2.70
C GLY A 49 9.62 -3.97 2.37
N GLN A 50 8.76 -2.96 2.54
CA GLN A 50 7.34 -3.11 2.26
C GLN A 50 7.07 -3.17 0.75
N VAL A 51 6.26 -4.13 0.32
CA VAL A 51 5.82 -4.23 -1.07
C VAL A 51 4.65 -3.30 -1.32
N LEU A 52 4.88 -2.24 -2.10
CA LEU A 52 3.82 -1.31 -2.52
C LEU A 52 3.33 -1.66 -3.94
N TYR A 53 2.05 -2.04 -4.04
CA TYR A 53 1.38 -2.37 -5.28
C TYR A 53 0.73 -1.12 -5.89
N SER A 54 1.29 -0.64 -6.99
CA SER A 54 0.75 0.49 -7.76
C SER A 54 -0.37 0.07 -8.71
N GLY A 55 -1.07 1.06 -9.26
CA GLY A 55 -2.15 0.87 -10.22
C GLY A 55 -3.50 1.38 -9.72
N THR A 56 -4.41 1.62 -10.66
CA THR A 56 -5.73 2.24 -10.44
C THR A 56 -6.89 1.25 -10.55
N ASN A 57 -6.59 -0.06 -10.49
CA ASN A 57 -7.58 -1.13 -10.56
C ASN A 57 -7.42 -2.12 -9.39
N PRO A 58 -7.41 -1.64 -8.13
CA PRO A 58 -7.29 -2.52 -6.97
C PRO A 58 -8.50 -3.45 -6.83
N PRO A 59 -8.36 -4.56 -6.07
CA PRO A 59 -9.51 -5.38 -5.69
C PRO A 59 -10.49 -4.56 -4.86
N ARG A 60 -11.78 -4.91 -4.96
CA ARG A 60 -12.79 -4.39 -4.03
C ARG A 60 -12.56 -5.05 -2.67
N LEU A 61 -12.15 -4.28 -1.68
CA LEU A 61 -11.86 -4.77 -0.35
C LEU A 61 -12.96 -4.40 0.65
N SER A 62 -13.43 -5.37 1.42
CA SER A 62 -14.37 -5.15 2.52
C SER A 62 -14.33 -6.32 3.48
N GLY A 63 -14.45 -6.06 4.79
CA GLY A 63 -14.46 -7.09 5.81
C GLY A 63 -13.44 -6.81 6.90
N SER A 64 -13.35 -7.73 7.86
CA SER A 64 -12.40 -7.65 8.96
C SER A 64 -11.39 -8.79 8.86
N TYR A 65 -10.14 -8.50 9.15
CA TYR A 65 -9.02 -9.42 8.99
C TYR A 65 -8.17 -9.39 10.25
N ARG A 66 -7.69 -10.55 10.68
CA ARG A 66 -6.81 -10.68 11.85
C ARG A 66 -5.38 -10.89 11.38
N ILE A 67 -4.46 -10.05 11.85
CA ILE A 67 -3.03 -10.16 11.59
C ILE A 67 -2.38 -10.82 12.82
N SER A 68 -2.01 -12.10 12.72
CA SER A 68 -1.57 -12.88 13.88
C SER A 68 -0.69 -14.07 13.49
N PRO A 69 0.57 -14.17 13.96
CA PRO A 69 1.24 -13.23 14.86
C PRO A 69 1.70 -11.97 14.12
N LEU A 70 1.61 -10.80 14.76
CA LEU A 70 2.14 -9.56 14.18
C LEU A 70 3.64 -9.41 14.46
N ASN A 71 4.49 -9.63 13.47
CA ASN A 71 5.94 -9.71 13.65
C ASN A 71 6.67 -8.49 13.08
N LEU A 72 7.66 -7.98 13.83
CA LEU A 72 8.59 -6.95 13.36
C LEU A 72 9.46 -7.49 12.25
N VAL A 73 9.45 -6.81 11.10
CA VAL A 73 10.37 -7.07 9.99
C VAL A 73 11.58 -6.16 10.10
N SER A 74 11.36 -4.86 10.31
CA SER A 74 12.43 -3.85 10.25
C SER A 74 11.97 -2.51 10.81
N SER A 75 12.94 -1.77 11.39
CA SER A 75 12.82 -0.35 11.77
C SER A 75 14.00 0.40 11.13
N ASN A 76 13.79 1.63 10.66
CA ASN A 76 14.86 2.46 10.09
C ASN A 76 15.43 3.49 11.10
N PHE A 77 15.16 3.30 12.39
CA PHE A 77 15.66 4.12 13.49
C PHE A 77 16.20 3.24 14.61
N ASP A 78 16.98 3.83 15.52
CA ASP A 78 17.53 3.14 16.69
C ASP A 78 16.39 2.75 17.65
N ASP A 79 16.08 1.45 17.66
CA ASP A 79 15.05 0.85 18.51
C ASP A 79 15.67 -0.30 19.33
N PHE A 80 15.11 -0.58 20.50
CA PHE A 80 15.50 -1.74 21.31
C PHE A 80 14.88 -3.04 20.78
N LEU A 81 13.87 -2.94 19.91
CA LEU A 81 13.24 -4.07 19.25
C LEU A 81 14.06 -4.54 18.05
N ILE A 82 14.14 -5.85 17.88
CA ILE A 82 14.87 -6.50 16.79
C ILE A 82 13.90 -7.26 15.87
N PRO A 83 14.23 -7.44 14.57
CA PRO A 83 13.44 -8.26 13.66
C PRO A 83 13.08 -9.63 14.26
N GLY A 84 11.82 -10.04 14.09
CA GLY A 84 11.23 -11.21 14.70
C GLY A 84 10.56 -10.98 16.06
N HIS A 85 10.62 -9.76 16.62
CA HIS A 85 9.80 -9.41 17.79
C HIS A 85 8.31 -9.48 17.45
N THR A 86 7.52 -10.18 18.26
CA THR A 86 6.06 -10.29 18.09
C THR A 86 5.34 -9.26 18.94
N PHE A 87 4.50 -8.45 18.30
CA PHE A 87 3.58 -7.52 18.95
C PHE A 87 2.24 -8.21 19.24
N GLU A 88 1.37 -7.51 19.95
CA GLU A 88 -0.04 -7.90 20.05
C GLU A 88 -0.68 -7.92 18.66
N ASP A 89 -1.53 -8.92 18.43
CA ASP A 89 -2.27 -9.09 17.19
C ASP A 89 -3.07 -7.83 16.85
N GLU A 90 -3.25 -7.60 15.55
CA GLU A 90 -4.11 -6.52 15.07
C GLU A 90 -5.35 -7.07 14.38
N ARG A 91 -6.49 -6.41 14.62
CA ARG A 91 -7.70 -6.57 13.83
C ARG A 91 -7.87 -5.34 12.97
N VAL A 92 -8.00 -5.50 11.66
CA VAL A 92 -8.24 -4.40 10.72
C VAL A 92 -9.54 -4.62 9.98
N THR A 93 -10.34 -3.57 9.83
CA THR A 93 -11.59 -3.59 9.08
C THR A 93 -11.52 -2.58 7.93
N PHE A 94 -11.81 -3.05 6.73
CA PHE A 94 -11.95 -2.24 5.53
C PHE A 94 -13.42 -2.10 5.17
N SER A 95 -13.87 -0.87 4.91
CA SER A 95 -15.26 -0.59 4.57
C SER A 95 -15.40 0.58 3.60
N ASN A 96 -16.62 0.78 3.07
CA ASN A 96 -16.95 1.94 2.23
C ASN A 96 -16.03 2.15 1.01
N PHE A 97 -15.59 1.06 0.36
CA PHE A 97 -14.79 1.15 -0.86
C PHE A 97 -15.53 1.93 -1.97
N ASN A 98 -14.86 2.99 -2.45
CA ASN A 98 -15.31 3.82 -3.57
C ASN A 98 -14.34 3.64 -4.75
N ARG A 99 -14.87 3.18 -5.87
CA ARG A 99 -14.09 2.86 -7.06
C ARG A 99 -13.65 4.09 -7.85
N ASP A 100 -14.46 5.14 -7.85
CA ASP A 100 -14.20 6.34 -8.65
C ASP A 100 -13.11 7.19 -8.01
N ASP A 101 -13.14 7.27 -6.67
CA ASP A 101 -12.16 8.04 -5.90
C ASP A 101 -10.95 7.21 -5.44
N LEU A 102 -11.00 5.89 -5.58
CA LEU A 102 -9.99 4.95 -5.07
C LEU A 102 -9.74 5.12 -3.57
N THR A 103 -10.83 5.17 -2.80
CA THR A 103 -10.81 5.35 -1.35
C THR A 103 -11.55 4.24 -0.63
N LEU A 104 -11.25 4.07 0.66
CA LEU A 104 -12.00 3.26 1.60
C LEU A 104 -11.79 3.78 3.03
N LEU A 105 -12.58 3.29 3.97
CA LEU A 105 -12.40 3.55 5.39
C LEU A 105 -11.67 2.40 6.07
N VAL A 106 -10.72 2.75 6.94
CA VAL A 106 -9.97 1.81 7.77
C VAL A 106 -10.33 2.01 9.24
N ALA A 107 -10.68 0.92 9.91
CA ALA A 107 -10.68 0.83 11.36
C ALA A 107 -9.68 -0.24 11.78
N PHE A 108 -9.04 -0.07 12.94
CA PHE A 108 -8.14 -1.08 13.49
C PHE A 108 -8.21 -1.11 15.02
N GLU A 109 -7.90 -2.26 15.59
CA GLU A 109 -7.78 -2.50 17.02
C GLU A 109 -6.51 -3.32 17.27
N GLN A 110 -5.64 -2.81 18.13
CA GLN A 110 -4.44 -3.49 18.58
C GLN A 110 -4.21 -3.16 20.06
N ALA A 111 -4.27 -4.17 20.93
CA ALA A 111 -4.21 -4.00 22.37
C ALA A 111 -5.19 -2.92 22.88
N ASN A 112 -4.68 -1.79 23.40
CA ASN A 112 -5.50 -0.65 23.86
C ASN A 112 -5.59 0.49 22.84
N THR A 113 -4.99 0.32 21.67
CA THR A 113 -4.99 1.31 20.59
C THR A 113 -6.09 0.97 19.60
N MET A 114 -6.96 1.94 19.31
CA MET A 114 -8.01 1.81 18.31
C MET A 114 -8.03 3.00 17.37
N GLY A 115 -8.25 2.71 16.10
CA GLY A 115 -8.53 3.66 15.04
C GLY A 115 -9.91 3.42 14.46
N GLN A 116 -10.69 4.47 14.20
CA GLN A 116 -12.02 4.33 13.60
C GLN A 116 -12.16 5.27 12.42
N GLU A 117 -12.74 4.74 11.32
CA GLU A 117 -13.18 5.48 10.15
C GLU A 117 -12.10 6.39 9.52
N TYR A 118 -10.83 5.99 9.55
CA TYR A 118 -9.79 6.75 8.88
C TYR A 118 -10.01 6.72 7.36
N GLY A 119 -10.06 7.90 6.77
CA GLY A 119 -10.01 8.05 5.32
C GLY A 119 -8.69 7.50 4.78
N SER A 120 -8.77 6.72 3.71
CA SER A 120 -7.60 6.10 3.10
C SER A 120 -7.72 6.05 1.59
N PHE A 121 -6.57 5.91 0.94
CA PHE A 121 -6.45 5.72 -0.50
C PHE A 121 -5.97 4.31 -0.79
N ILE A 122 -6.46 3.70 -1.86
CA ILE A 122 -6.10 2.34 -2.26
C ILE A 122 -5.56 2.30 -3.69
N SER A 123 -4.39 1.69 -3.86
CA SER A 123 -3.78 1.37 -5.15
C SER A 123 -3.67 -0.14 -5.35
N GLY A 124 -3.48 -0.57 -6.58
CA GLY A 124 -3.20 -1.97 -6.89
C GLY A 124 -3.76 -2.43 -8.23
N SER A 125 -3.68 -3.75 -8.43
CA SER A 125 -4.14 -4.43 -9.64
C SER A 125 -4.45 -5.90 -9.36
N GLY A 126 -5.58 -6.38 -9.90
CA GLY A 126 -6.00 -7.77 -9.73
C GLY A 126 -6.38 -8.05 -8.28
N ASP A 127 -5.71 -9.01 -7.65
CA ASP A 127 -5.86 -9.39 -6.24
C ASP A 127 -4.94 -8.62 -5.29
N ARG A 128 -4.04 -7.78 -5.81
CA ARG A 128 -3.01 -7.07 -5.02
C ARG A 128 -3.46 -5.66 -4.70
N PHE A 129 -3.20 -5.23 -3.46
CA PHE A 129 -3.56 -3.89 -3.00
C PHE A 129 -2.48 -3.27 -2.11
N THR A 130 -2.48 -1.94 -2.07
CA THR A 130 -1.85 -1.14 -1.02
C THR A 130 -2.82 -0.05 -0.57
N ILE A 131 -2.99 0.11 0.74
CA ILE A 131 -3.86 1.10 1.38
C ILE A 131 -2.99 2.06 2.18
N TYR A 132 -3.20 3.35 1.97
CA TYR A 132 -2.46 4.44 2.60
C TYR A 132 -3.41 5.20 3.49
N VAL A 133 -3.25 5.04 4.80
CA VAL A 133 -4.10 5.68 5.81
C VAL A 133 -3.41 6.95 6.27
N ARG A 134 -4.17 8.05 6.31
CA ARG A 134 -3.73 9.32 6.89
C ARG A 134 -4.19 9.40 8.34
N ILE A 135 -3.25 9.51 9.27
CA ILE A 135 -3.54 9.61 10.70
C ILE A 135 -2.97 10.93 11.22
N GLU A 136 -3.86 11.82 11.64
CA GLU A 136 -3.47 12.96 12.48
C GLU A 136 -3.57 12.52 13.94
N SER A 137 -2.45 12.61 14.65
CA SER A 137 -2.35 12.26 16.07
C SER A 137 -2.20 13.54 16.89
N GLU A 138 -2.72 13.53 18.11
CA GLU A 138 -2.52 14.57 19.12
C GLU A 138 -2.10 13.92 20.43
N ASP A 139 -1.05 14.42 21.07
CA ASP A 139 -0.62 13.96 22.39
C ASP A 139 -1.42 14.64 23.52
N THR A 140 -1.15 14.25 24.77
CA THR A 140 -1.86 14.82 25.94
C THR A 140 -1.55 16.29 26.20
N GLU A 141 -0.52 16.84 25.55
CA GLU A 141 -0.10 18.23 25.66
C GLU A 141 -0.65 19.09 24.50
N GLY A 142 -1.35 18.48 23.54
CA GLY A 142 -1.94 19.15 22.38
C GLY A 142 -0.98 19.30 21.20
N HIS A 143 0.18 18.64 21.24
CA HIS A 143 1.07 18.59 20.09
C HIS A 143 0.56 17.57 19.09
N THR A 144 0.71 17.88 17.81
CA THR A 144 0.10 17.09 16.76
C THR A 144 1.16 16.60 15.79
N THR A 145 0.92 15.43 15.21
CA THR A 145 1.78 14.82 14.20
C THR A 145 0.94 14.27 13.05
N LEU A 146 1.57 14.11 11.89
CA LEU A 146 1.01 13.40 10.75
C LEU A 146 1.77 12.08 10.59
N ILE A 147 1.03 10.98 10.62
CA ILE A 147 1.56 9.63 10.48
C ILE A 147 0.83 8.97 9.31
N THR A 148 1.54 8.12 8.56
CA THR A 148 0.88 7.20 7.65
C THR A 148 0.98 5.77 8.15
N LYS A 149 -0.17 5.08 8.10
CA LYS A 149 -0.23 3.63 8.28
C LYS A 149 -0.51 3.00 6.92
N VAL A 150 0.35 2.10 6.46
CA VAL A 150 0.24 1.54 5.10
C VAL A 150 0.06 0.04 5.17
N TYR A 151 -1.02 -0.48 4.61
CA TYR A 151 -1.28 -1.92 4.48
C TYR A 151 -1.03 -2.38 3.06
N SER A 152 -0.47 -3.56 2.87
CA SER A 152 -0.32 -4.19 1.56
C SER A 152 -0.49 -5.69 1.64
N GLY A 153 -1.03 -6.30 0.59
CA GLY A 153 -1.24 -7.75 0.57
C GLY A 153 -1.93 -8.25 -0.69
N ILE A 154 -2.31 -9.52 -0.67
CA ILE A 154 -2.94 -10.21 -1.78
C ILE A 154 -4.25 -10.83 -1.31
N VAL A 155 -5.38 -10.36 -1.84
CA VAL A 155 -6.71 -10.90 -1.51
C VAL A 155 -6.78 -12.38 -1.88
N ALA A 156 -7.31 -13.18 -0.96
CA ALA A 156 -7.64 -14.59 -1.14
C ALA A 156 -9.13 -14.82 -0.81
N ASP A 157 -9.62 -16.04 -1.01
CA ASP A 157 -11.04 -16.36 -0.83
C ASP A 157 -11.52 -16.20 0.63
N ASP A 158 -10.65 -16.49 1.59
CA ASP A 158 -10.93 -16.56 3.04
C ASP A 158 -10.09 -15.58 3.87
N GLY A 159 -9.39 -14.64 3.24
CA GLY A 159 -8.49 -13.72 3.94
C GLY A 159 -7.57 -12.96 3.01
N ILE A 160 -6.40 -12.61 3.53
CA ILE A 160 -5.36 -11.87 2.80
C ILE A 160 -4.01 -12.57 3.01
N ARG A 161 -3.34 -12.91 1.91
CA ARG A 161 -1.99 -13.46 1.93
C ARG A 161 -0.94 -12.37 2.01
N ASP A 162 0.14 -12.68 2.70
CA ASP A 162 1.35 -11.86 2.80
C ASP A 162 1.02 -10.43 3.25
N MET A 163 0.15 -10.28 4.25
CA MET A 163 -0.23 -8.96 4.77
C MET A 163 0.96 -8.31 5.46
N GLN A 164 1.34 -7.15 4.97
CA GLN A 164 2.32 -6.27 5.58
C GLN A 164 1.63 -4.98 6.02
N GLN A 165 2.09 -4.43 7.15
CA GLN A 165 1.70 -3.09 7.56
C GLN A 165 2.91 -2.29 8.03
N SER A 166 2.93 -1.00 7.72
CA SER A 166 3.94 -0.09 8.25
C SER A 166 3.32 1.12 8.91
N LEU A 167 4.08 1.75 9.81
CA LEU A 167 3.75 3.01 10.44
C LEU A 167 4.96 3.93 10.33
N PHE A 168 4.80 5.07 9.65
CA PHE A 168 5.87 6.02 9.37
C PHE A 168 5.45 7.45 9.71
N MET A 169 6.38 8.21 10.31
CA MET A 169 6.21 9.63 10.54
C MET A 169 6.27 10.38 9.22
N VAL A 170 5.24 11.17 8.94
CA VAL A 170 5.18 12.04 7.77
C VAL A 170 5.58 13.46 8.13
N ASP A 171 5.06 13.97 9.26
CA ASP A 171 5.36 15.32 9.76
C ASP A 171 5.23 15.34 11.29
N ASP A 172 6.35 15.43 11.99
CA ASP A 172 6.49 15.55 13.44
C ASP A 172 6.17 16.96 13.97
N ARG A 173 5.89 17.91 13.06
CA ARG A 173 5.58 19.33 13.32
C ARG A 173 6.63 20.01 14.20
N GLY A 174 7.88 19.60 14.04
CA GLY A 174 9.05 20.16 14.74
C GLY A 174 9.29 19.58 16.13
N ASP A 175 8.52 18.58 16.55
CA ASP A 175 8.71 17.80 17.79
C ASP A 175 9.18 18.65 18.99
N PRO A 176 8.32 19.53 19.52
CA PRO A 176 8.72 20.54 20.51
C PRO A 176 9.26 19.93 21.82
N ASN A 177 8.96 18.65 22.07
CA ASN A 177 9.33 17.92 23.28
C ASN A 177 10.44 16.88 23.04
N ASN A 178 10.93 16.72 21.81
CA ASN A 178 11.89 15.69 21.43
C ASN A 178 11.41 14.27 21.83
N ALA A 179 10.13 14.00 21.57
CA ALA A 179 9.41 12.81 22.00
C ALA A 179 8.97 11.91 20.84
N TYR A 180 9.10 12.36 19.59
CA TYR A 180 8.67 11.63 18.41
C TYR A 180 9.86 11.09 17.64
N ILE A 181 9.59 10.08 16.81
CA ILE A 181 10.55 9.68 15.77
C ILE A 181 10.55 10.75 14.67
N GLU A 182 11.69 10.93 14.01
CA GLU A 182 11.87 11.97 12.98
C GLU A 182 11.04 11.67 11.72
N ASN A 183 10.79 12.69 10.91
CA ASN A 183 10.16 12.51 9.59
C ASN A 183 10.88 11.43 8.75
N GLY A 184 10.11 10.54 8.13
CA GLY A 184 10.64 9.41 7.39
C GLY A 184 11.05 8.22 8.25
N GLN A 185 11.08 8.33 9.57
CA GLN A 185 11.30 7.19 10.45
C GLN A 185 10.04 6.37 10.66
N GLY A 186 10.19 5.06 10.78
CA GLY A 186 9.09 4.12 10.93
C GLY A 186 9.53 2.68 11.01
N ARG A 187 8.53 1.79 10.97
CA ARG A 187 8.75 0.35 11.01
C ARG A 187 7.78 -0.40 10.10
N LEU A 188 8.21 -1.58 9.69
CA LEU A 188 7.44 -2.56 8.95
C LEU A 188 7.20 -3.77 9.84
N VAL A 189 5.97 -4.22 9.87
CA VAL A 189 5.57 -5.48 10.50
C VAL A 189 4.74 -6.29 9.51
N GLU A 190 4.62 -7.59 9.74
CA GLU A 190 3.90 -8.49 8.86
C GLU A 190 3.08 -9.51 9.63
N ASP A 191 2.14 -10.14 8.91
CA ASP A 191 1.55 -11.38 9.36
C ASP A 191 2.59 -12.50 9.33
N GLY A 192 2.98 -12.98 10.50
CA GLY A 192 4.10 -13.89 10.67
C GLY A 192 3.82 -15.31 10.20
N ASP A 193 2.57 -15.70 9.98
CA ASP A 193 2.23 -16.98 9.34
C ASP A 193 1.90 -16.84 7.84
N GLY A 194 1.89 -15.59 7.35
CA GLY A 194 1.62 -15.24 5.95
C GLY A 194 0.15 -15.18 5.58
N PHE A 195 -0.79 -15.31 6.52
CA PHE A 195 -2.22 -15.30 6.22
C PHE A 195 -3.10 -14.64 7.27
N SER A 196 -3.69 -13.50 6.89
CA SER A 196 -4.66 -12.80 7.72
C SER A 196 -6.09 -13.30 7.45
N GLU A 197 -6.59 -14.14 8.35
CA GLU A 197 -7.94 -14.73 8.26
C GLU A 197 -9.05 -13.67 8.34
N ALA A 198 -10.06 -13.79 7.48
CA ALA A 198 -11.28 -12.99 7.57
C ALA A 198 -12.19 -13.48 8.72
N PHE A 199 -12.86 -12.56 9.42
CA PHE A 199 -13.79 -12.89 10.52
C PHE A 199 -15.04 -12.00 10.58
#